data_AF-S5TD42-F1
#
_entry.id   AF-S5TD42-F1
#
_cell.length_a   1.000
_cell.length_b   1.000
_cell.length_c   1.000
_cell.angle_alpha   90.00
_cell.angle_beta   90.00
_cell.angle_gamma   90.00
#
_symmetry.space_group_name_H-M   'P 1'
#
loop_
_entity.id
_entity.type
_entity.pdbx_description
1 polymer ?
#
loop_
_entity_poly.entity_id
_entity_poly.type
_entity_poly.pdbx_seq_one_letter_code
_entity_poly.pdbx_strand_id
1 'polypeptide(L)' 'MTVIPKKILKPKRPENDDCCGGGSCCPCVWEDYFNQLDLWNEQQVKEKLDNTLDKTD' A
#
# COMPACT_ATOMS: atom_id res chain seq x y z
N MET A 1 -20.68 -5.67 16.20
CA MET A 1 -19.24 -6.01 16.18
C MET A 1 -18.57 -5.05 15.22
N THR A 2 -17.84 -4.06 15.71
CA THR A 2 -17.18 -3.06 14.86
C THR A 2 -15.96 -3.70 14.19
N VAL A 3 -16.12 -4.10 12.92
CA VAL A 3 -14.99 -4.41 12.03
C VAL A 3 -14.23 -3.11 11.83
N ILE A 4 -13.13 -2.92 12.54
CA ILE A 4 -12.18 -1.85 12.19
C ILE A 4 -11.50 -2.33 10.90
N PRO A 5 -11.74 -1.69 9.75
CA PRO A 5 -11.04 -2.06 8.53
C PRO A 5 -9.55 -1.85 8.80
N LYS A 6 -8.75 -2.91 8.61
CA LYS A 6 -7.30 -2.86 8.76
C LYS A 6 -6.77 -1.99 7.62
N LYS A 7 -6.72 -0.68 7.84
CA LYS A 7 -6.30 0.31 6.85
C LYS A 7 -4.81 0.13 6.60
N ILE A 8 -4.46 -0.24 5.38
CA ILE A 8 -3.11 -0.20 4.86
C ILE A 8 -2.72 1.27 4.82
N LEU A 9 -1.62 1.61 5.46
CA LEU A 9 -1.07 2.97 5.42
C LEU A 9 -0.22 3.12 4.17
N LYS A 10 -0.24 4.32 3.57
CA LYS A 10 0.58 4.60 2.39
C LYS A 10 2.05 4.31 2.72
N PRO A 11 2.73 3.44 1.96
CA PRO A 11 4.14 3.15 2.21
C PRO A 11 4.96 4.43 2.05
N LYS A 12 5.95 4.62 2.92
CA LYS A 12 6.89 5.73 2.79
C LYS A 12 7.86 5.41 1.66
N ARG A 13 8.05 6.37 0.75
CA ARG A 13 9.02 6.22 -0.34
C ARG A 13 10.40 6.03 0.29
N PRO A 14 11.14 4.96 -0.07
CA PRO A 14 12.50 4.78 0.39
C PRO A 14 13.37 5.96 -0.08
N GLU A 15 14.39 6.30 0.69
CA GLU A 15 15.34 7.35 0.31
C GLU A 15 16.16 6.87 -0.89
N ASN A 16 16.63 7.76 -1.77
CA ASN A 16 17.35 7.34 -2.98
C ASN A 16 18.67 6.61 -2.66
N ASP A 17 19.19 6.76 -1.44
CA ASP A 17 20.37 6.07 -0.89
C ASP A 17 20.07 4.62 -0.45
N ASP A 18 18.79 4.24 -0.35
CA ASP A 18 18.36 2.90 0.04
C ASP A 18 18.46 1.96 -1.18
N CYS A 19 19.70 1.52 -1.38
CA CYS A 19 20.24 0.51 -2.28
C CYS A 19 19.35 0.01 -3.45
N CYS A 20 19.63 0.55 -4.64
CA CYS A 20 19.29 -0.05 -5.93
C CYS A 20 20.39 0.25 -6.97
N GLY A 21 21.64 -0.16 -6.67
CA GLY A 21 22.81 0.35 -7.42
C GLY A 21 23.97 -0.60 -7.71
N GLY A 22 23.92 -1.89 -7.35
CA GLY A 22 25.04 -2.79 -7.69
C GLY A 22 25.03 -4.15 -7.01
N GLY A 23 24.21 -5.08 -7.52
CA GLY A 23 24.43 -6.53 -7.44
C GLY A 23 24.52 -7.23 -6.08
N SER A 24 24.49 -6.52 -4.94
CA SER A 24 24.73 -7.11 -3.60
C SER A 24 23.56 -6.99 -2.62
N CYS A 25 22.53 -6.20 -2.92
CA CYS A 25 21.36 -6.02 -2.06
C CYS A 25 20.11 -6.58 -2.73
N CYS A 26 19.89 -7.88 -2.57
CA CYS A 26 18.60 -8.52 -2.80
C CYS A 26 18.01 -8.79 -1.40
N PRO A 27 16.82 -8.27 -1.06
CA PRO A 27 15.77 -7.71 -1.91
C PRO A 27 15.85 -6.19 -2.15
N CYS A 28 15.45 -5.77 -3.34
CA CYS A 28 15.33 -4.35 -3.70
C CYS A 28 14.17 -3.72 -2.91
N VAL A 29 14.47 -2.69 -2.12
CA VAL A 29 13.48 -1.97 -1.31
C VAL A 29 12.37 -1.32 -2.14
N TRP A 30 12.65 -1.03 -3.42
CA TRP A 30 11.66 -0.51 -4.34
C TRP A 30 10.60 -1.54 -4.71
N GLU A 31 10.97 -2.82 -4.88
CA GLU A 31 10.01 -3.89 -5.19
C GLU A 31 9.00 -4.04 -4.05
N ASP A 32 9.48 -4.06 -2.81
CA ASP A 32 8.63 -4.11 -1.62
C ASP A 32 7.76 -2.86 -1.48
N TYR A 33 8.32 -1.67 -1.73
CA TYR A 33 7.57 -0.42 -1.76
C TYR A 33 6.45 -0.44 -2.81
N PHE A 34 6.74 -0.87 -4.04
CA PHE A 34 5.74 -0.94 -5.12
C PHE A 34 4.64 -1.95 -4.79
N ASN A 35 5.00 -3.10 -4.23
CA ASN A 35 4.03 -4.11 -3.81
C ASN A 35 3.10 -3.59 -2.70
N GLN A 36 3.64 -2.88 -1.70
CA GLN A 36 2.82 -2.23 -0.67
C GLN A 36 1.98 -1.06 -1.22
N LEU A 37 2.50 -0.34 -2.22
CA LEU A 37 1.81 0.80 -2.85
C LEU A 37 0.60 0.33 -3.64
N ASP A 38 0.73 -0.79 -4.36
CA ASP A 38 -0.34 -1.40 -5.13
C ASP A 38 -1.50 -1.82 -4.21
N LEU A 39 -1.19 -2.59 -3.15
CA LEU A 39 -2.17 -2.99 -2.14
C LEU A 39 -2.86 -1.79 -1.47
N TRP A 40 -2.12 -0.70 -1.22
CA TRP A 40 -2.69 0.53 -0.68
C TRP A 40 -3.68 1.17 -1.66
N ASN A 41 -3.33 1.23 -2.94
CA ASN A 41 -4.16 1.81 -3.98
C ASN A 41 -5.45 1.02 -4.18
N GLU A 42 -5.34 -0.33 -4.26
CA GLU A 42 -6.49 -1.23 -4.34
C GLU A 42 -7.43 -1.04 -3.15
N GLN A 43 -6.88 -0.97 -1.94
CA GLN A 43 -7.67 -0.73 -0.74
C GLN A 43 -8.36 0.64 -0.78
N GLN A 44 -7.70 1.70 -1.24
CA GLN A 44 -8.32 3.03 -1.34
C GLN A 44 -9.49 3.04 -2.33
N VAL A 45 -9.36 2.36 -3.46
CA VAL A 45 -10.47 2.19 -4.42
C VAL A 45 -11.61 1.41 -3.78
N LYS A 46 -11.30 0.30 -3.10
CA LYS A 46 -12.29 -0.55 -2.43
C LYS A 46 -12.99 0.15 -1.26
N GLU A 47 -12.26 0.94 -0.46
CA GLU A 47 -12.79 1.73 0.66
C GLU A 47 -13.75 2.83 0.15
N LYS A 48 -13.41 3.50 -0.96
CA LYS A 48 -14.31 4.47 -1.61
C LYS A 48 -15.58 3.80 -2.15
N LEU A 49 -15.46 2.59 -2.69
CA LEU A 49 -16.58 1.82 -3.23
C LEU A 49 -17.48 1.32 -2.10
N ASP A 50 -16.92 0.68 -1.08
CA ASP A 50 -17.63 0.18 0.11
C ASP A 50 -18.38 1.28 0.86
N ASN A 51 -17.75 2.46 1.06
CA ASN A 51 -18.41 3.60 1.71
C ASN A 51 -19.61 4.16 0.92
N THR A 52 -19.65 3.90 -0.39
CA THR A 52 -20.79 4.28 -1.25
C THR A 52 -21.92 3.24 -1.16
N LEU A 53 -21.62 1.96 -1.01
CA LEU A 53 -22.62 0.90 -0.89
C LEU A 53 -23.33 0.84 0.47
N ASP A 54 -22.75 1.41 1.53
CA ASP A 54 -23.37 1.53 2.86
C ASP A 54 -24.42 2.67 2.98
N LYS A 55 -24.48 3.60 2.02
CA LYS A 55 -25.44 4.73 2.03
C LYS A 55 -26.65 4.55 1.12
N THR A 56 -27.02 3.31 0.78
CA THR A 56 -28.26 3.02 0.06
C THR A 56 -29.03 1.93 0.80
N ASP A 57 -29.48 2.27 2.00
CA ASP A 57 -30.70 1.74 2.64
C ASP A 57 -31.43 2.91 3.34
#